data_AF-A0A7J8GHN5-F1
#
_entry.id   AF-A0A7J8GHN5-F1
#
_cell.length_a   1.000
_cell.length_b   1.000
_cell.length_c   1.000
_cell.angle_alpha   90.00
_cell.angle_beta   90.00
_cell.angle_gamma   90.00
#
_symmetry.space_group_name_H-M   'P 1'
#
loop_
_entity.id
_entity.type
_entity.pdbx_description
1 polymer ?
#
loop_
_entity_poly.entity_id
_entity_poly.type
_entity_poly.pdbx_seq_one_letter_code
_entity_poly.pdbx_strand_id
1 'polypeptide(L)'
;MQREHTDTLRHLNVMLMFTECVLDLTAVRGGNPELCTSAVSLYQIQESVVVDQISQLSKDWGRVEQLVLYMKAAQLLAASLHLAKAQIKSGKLSPSTAVKQVVKNLNERYKFCITMCKKLTEKLTRFFSDKQRFIDEINSVTAEKLIYNCAVEMVQSAALDEMFQQTEDIVYRYHKAALLLEGLTKILQDPADIESVHKYKSSIERRLSALCYSASAM
;
A
#
# COMPACT_ATOMS: atom_id res chain seq x y z
N MET A 1 -31.98 -6.71 -3.30
CA MET A 1 -32.15 -5.34 -2.78
C MET A 1 -31.32 -5.06 -1.52
N GLN A 2 -31.77 -5.37 -0.28
CA GLN A 2 -31.04 -4.92 0.92
C GLN A 2 -29.67 -5.59 1.13
N ARG A 3 -29.53 -6.87 0.77
CA ARG A 3 -28.24 -7.59 0.81
C ARG A 3 -27.23 -7.02 -0.20
N GLU A 4 -27.64 -6.85 -1.45
CA GLU A 4 -26.80 -6.26 -2.52
C GLU A 4 -26.32 -4.85 -2.19
N HIS A 5 -27.19 -4.04 -1.57
CA HIS A 5 -26.83 -2.72 -1.06
C HIS A 5 -25.69 -2.81 -0.03
N THR A 6 -25.87 -3.64 1.00
CA THR A 6 -24.89 -3.80 2.09
C THR A 6 -23.57 -4.36 1.56
N ASP A 7 -23.60 -5.35 0.67
CA ASP A 7 -22.41 -5.94 0.08
C ASP A 7 -21.64 -4.92 -0.78
N THR A 8 -22.34 -4.13 -1.59
CA THR A 8 -21.71 -3.09 -2.40
C THR A 8 -21.11 -1.99 -1.52
N LEU A 9 -21.85 -1.50 -0.53
CA LEU A 9 -21.33 -0.48 0.40
C LEU A 9 -20.12 -1.00 1.19
N ARG A 10 -20.15 -2.25 1.65
CA ARG A 10 -19.01 -2.88 2.31
C ARG A 10 -17.80 -2.96 1.38
N HIS A 11 -17.99 -3.39 0.14
CA HIS A 11 -16.91 -3.44 -0.85
C HIS A 11 -16.28 -2.06 -1.08
N LEU A 12 -17.09 -1.00 -1.26
CA LEU A 12 -16.59 0.37 -1.43
C LEU A 12 -15.76 0.83 -0.23
N ASN A 13 -16.19 0.53 0.99
CA ASN A 13 -15.44 0.86 2.20
C ASN A 13 -14.13 0.07 2.30
N VAL A 14 -14.14 -1.23 1.99
CA VAL A 14 -12.92 -2.05 1.97
C VAL A 14 -11.92 -1.51 0.96
N MET A 15 -12.38 -1.17 -0.25
CA MET A 15 -11.52 -0.58 -1.29
C MET A 15 -10.98 0.78 -0.88
N LEU A 16 -11.80 1.62 -0.22
CA LEU A 16 -11.32 2.87 0.34
C LEU A 16 -10.20 2.61 1.36
N MET A 17 -10.46 1.85 2.43
CA MET A 17 -9.47 1.55 3.47
C MET A 17 -8.18 0.95 2.92
N PHE A 18 -8.28 0.04 1.95
CA PHE A 18 -7.11 -0.54 1.27
C PHE A 18 -6.30 0.54 0.55
N THR A 19 -6.96 1.40 -0.23
CA THR A 19 -6.27 2.48 -0.93
C THR A 19 -5.67 3.50 0.04
N GLU A 20 -6.30 3.79 1.18
CA GLU A 20 -5.70 4.64 2.21
C GLU A 20 -4.42 4.03 2.77
N CYS A 21 -4.41 2.72 3.05
CA CYS A 21 -3.21 2.04 3.51
C CYS A 21 -2.10 2.05 2.43
N VAL A 22 -2.44 1.88 1.16
CA VAL A 22 -1.48 1.99 0.03
C VAL A 22 -0.90 3.40 -0.05
N LEU A 23 -1.72 4.43 0.16
CA LEU A 23 -1.27 5.83 0.14
C LEU A 23 -0.30 6.12 1.29
N ASP A 24 -0.53 5.57 2.48
CA ASP A 24 0.41 5.70 3.60
C ASP A 24 1.80 5.13 3.26
N LEU A 25 1.87 4.06 2.46
CA LEU A 25 3.15 3.48 2.03
C LEU A 25 3.97 4.46 1.19
N THR A 26 3.29 5.33 0.44
CA THR A 26 3.97 6.36 -0.38
C THR A 26 4.61 7.44 0.47
N ALA A 27 4.05 7.74 1.65
CA ALA A 27 4.61 8.75 2.56
C ALA A 27 5.96 8.28 3.14
N VAL A 28 6.07 7.00 3.49
CA VAL A 28 7.31 6.38 3.99
C VAL A 28 8.41 6.37 2.93
N ARG A 29 8.06 6.12 1.66
CA ARG A 29 9.04 6.11 0.55
C ARG A 29 9.40 7.51 0.02
N GLY A 30 8.73 8.56 0.51
CA GLY A 30 8.94 9.94 0.09
C GLY A 30 9.82 10.77 1.01
N GLY A 31 10.07 10.27 2.22
CA GLY A 31 10.86 10.92 3.25
C GLY A 31 11.93 9.97 3.76
N ASN A 32 13.18 10.35 3.49
CA ASN A 32 14.42 9.85 4.08
C ASN A 32 14.77 8.35 3.81
N PRO A 33 15.86 8.05 3.06
CA PRO A 33 16.33 6.67 2.84
C PRO A 33 16.86 5.96 4.10
N GLU A 34 16.71 6.55 5.29
CA GLU A 34 17.32 6.07 6.54
C GLU A 34 16.54 4.95 7.25
N LEU A 35 15.30 4.63 6.83
CA LEU A 35 14.48 3.62 7.52
C LEU A 35 14.54 2.21 6.91
N CYS A 36 15.37 1.99 5.88
CA CYS A 36 15.62 0.66 5.31
C CYS A 36 17.10 0.24 5.36
N THR A 37 17.87 0.79 6.30
CA THR A 37 19.26 0.40 6.54
C THR A 37 19.38 -0.23 7.92
N SER A 38 18.86 -1.46 8.07
CA SER A 38 19.25 -2.27 9.21
C SER A 38 20.72 -2.66 9.04
N ALA A 39 21.56 -2.14 9.94
CA ALA A 39 22.90 -2.63 10.29
C ALA A 39 23.93 -2.78 9.15
N VAL A 40 24.49 -1.67 8.65
CA VAL A 40 25.87 -1.67 8.15
C VAL A 40 26.62 -0.39 8.59
N SER A 41 27.35 -0.56 9.69
CA SER A 41 28.68 0.00 10.03
C SER A 41 29.00 1.50 9.93
N LEU A 42 29.39 2.01 11.11
CA LEU A 42 30.03 3.27 11.47
C LEU A 42 31.42 3.51 10.82
N TYR A 43 31.51 3.85 9.54
CA TYR A 43 32.73 4.47 9.02
C TYR A 43 32.40 5.74 8.23
N GLN A 44 33.08 6.84 8.58
CA GLN A 44 33.02 8.14 7.89
C GLN A 44 33.19 7.94 6.38
N ILE A 45 32.09 8.07 5.63
CA ILE A 45 32.11 8.02 4.17
C ILE A 45 32.60 9.38 3.69
N GLN A 46 33.78 9.41 3.06
CA GLN A 46 34.25 10.57 2.30
C GLN A 46 33.18 10.99 1.27
N GLU A 47 32.82 12.27 1.23
CA GLU A 47 32.00 12.88 0.18
C GLU A 47 32.66 12.61 -1.19
N SER A 48 32.17 11.59 -1.88
CA SER A 48 32.61 11.15 -3.20
C SER A 48 31.46 11.31 -4.18
N VAL A 49 31.77 11.79 -5.39
CA VAL A 49 30.81 11.95 -6.50
C VAL A 49 30.00 10.66 -6.77
N VAL A 50 30.59 9.49 -6.48
CA VAL A 50 29.92 8.19 -6.64
C VAL A 50 28.81 7.98 -5.59
N VAL A 51 29.01 8.45 -4.36
CA VAL A 51 28.03 8.35 -3.26
C VAL A 51 26.80 9.23 -3.57
N ASP A 52 27.02 10.41 -4.16
CA ASP A 52 25.93 11.31 -4.57
C ASP A 52 25.10 10.74 -5.72
N GLN A 53 25.75 10.08 -6.70
CA GLN A 53 25.05 9.44 -7.82
C GLN A 53 24.22 8.24 -7.35
N ILE A 54 24.74 7.40 -6.46
CA ILE A 54 23.99 6.27 -5.88
C ILE A 54 22.80 6.80 -5.06
N SER A 55 23.00 7.86 -4.27
CA SER A 55 21.95 8.50 -3.49
C SER A 55 20.84 9.09 -4.37
N GLN A 56 21.21 9.69 -5.50
CA GLN A 56 20.25 10.25 -6.45
C GLN A 56 19.45 9.15 -7.17
N LEU A 57 20.10 8.07 -7.59
CA LEU A 57 19.43 6.92 -8.19
C LEU A 57 18.45 6.25 -7.23
N SER A 58 18.83 6.08 -5.95
CA SER A 58 17.94 5.54 -4.91
C SER A 58 16.71 6.43 -4.70
N LYS A 59 16.90 7.76 -4.64
CA LYS A 59 15.79 8.72 -4.52
C LYS A 59 14.84 8.67 -5.73
N ASP A 60 15.39 8.57 -6.93
CA ASP A 60 14.56 8.47 -8.15
C ASP A 60 13.85 7.13 -8.24
N TRP A 61 14.47 6.04 -7.78
CA TRP A 61 13.82 4.74 -7.66
C TRP A 61 12.65 4.76 -6.67
N GLY A 62 12.83 5.35 -5.49
CA GLY A 62 11.74 5.54 -4.52
C GLY A 62 10.56 6.32 -5.12
N ARG A 63 10.83 7.32 -5.97
CA ARG A 63 9.79 8.06 -6.70
C ARG A 63 9.07 7.22 -7.76
N VAL A 64 9.76 6.28 -8.42
CA VAL A 64 9.12 5.31 -9.33
C VAL A 64 8.17 4.41 -8.56
N GLU A 65 8.61 3.85 -7.42
CA GLU A 65 7.77 3.01 -6.57
C GLU A 65 6.53 3.78 -6.09
N GLN A 66 6.70 5.04 -5.66
CA GLN A 66 5.58 5.91 -5.33
C GLN A 66 4.62 6.10 -6.51
N LEU A 67 5.14 6.40 -7.70
CA LEU A 67 4.32 6.60 -8.89
C LEU A 67 3.50 5.36 -9.20
N VAL A 68 4.11 4.17 -9.16
CA VAL A 68 3.43 2.88 -9.39
C VAL A 68 2.30 2.66 -8.36
N LEU A 69 2.56 2.95 -7.07
CA LEU A 69 1.54 2.85 -6.02
C LEU A 69 0.39 3.85 -6.21
N TYR A 70 0.69 5.11 -6.55
CA TYR A 70 -0.33 6.13 -6.84
C TYR A 70 -1.17 5.79 -8.07
N MET A 71 -0.55 5.27 -9.13
CA MET A 71 -1.25 4.81 -10.33
C MET A 71 -2.20 3.66 -10.00
N LYS A 72 -1.75 2.68 -9.22
CA LYS A 72 -2.60 1.57 -8.77
C LYS A 72 -3.75 2.06 -7.90
N ALA A 73 -3.48 2.92 -6.92
CA ALA A 73 -4.53 3.52 -6.09
C ALA A 73 -5.56 4.27 -6.94
N ALA A 74 -5.13 5.09 -7.90
CA ALA A 74 -6.03 5.79 -8.82
C ALA A 74 -6.89 4.82 -9.63
N GLN A 75 -6.31 3.72 -10.14
CA GLN A 75 -7.04 2.69 -10.89
C GLN A 75 -8.14 2.04 -10.02
N LEU A 76 -7.81 1.66 -8.79
CA LEU A 76 -8.75 1.01 -7.87
C LEU A 76 -9.86 1.95 -7.42
N LEU A 77 -9.53 3.21 -7.15
CA LEU A 77 -10.50 4.24 -6.79
C LEU A 77 -11.45 4.54 -7.97
N ALA A 78 -10.92 4.65 -9.19
CA ALA A 78 -11.74 4.81 -10.39
C ALA A 78 -12.69 3.63 -10.59
N ALA A 79 -12.20 2.39 -10.48
CA ALA A 79 -13.04 1.19 -10.57
C ALA A 79 -14.16 1.18 -9.52
N SER A 80 -13.85 1.56 -8.28
CA SER A 80 -14.83 1.66 -7.19
C SER A 80 -15.89 2.74 -7.45
N LEU A 81 -15.50 3.91 -7.98
CA LEU A 81 -16.42 4.97 -8.38
C LEU A 81 -17.33 4.55 -9.53
N HIS A 82 -16.77 3.84 -10.52
CA HIS A 82 -17.53 3.27 -11.64
C HIS A 82 -18.54 2.23 -11.15
N LEU A 83 -18.13 1.33 -10.25
CA LEU A 83 -19.03 0.36 -9.62
C LEU A 83 -20.17 1.07 -8.87
N ALA A 84 -19.85 2.05 -8.01
CA ALA A 84 -20.86 2.80 -7.27
C ALA A 84 -21.88 3.46 -8.22
N LYS A 85 -21.40 4.11 -9.28
CA LYS A 85 -22.25 4.71 -10.32
C LYS A 85 -23.16 3.69 -11.01
N ALA A 86 -22.62 2.53 -11.37
CA ALA A 86 -23.39 1.46 -12.02
C ALA A 86 -24.47 0.89 -11.08
N GLN A 87 -24.11 0.62 -9.82
CA GLN A 87 -25.03 0.05 -8.84
C GLN A 87 -26.14 1.04 -8.46
N ILE A 88 -25.85 2.34 -8.36
CA ILE A 88 -26.85 3.39 -8.16
C ILE A 88 -27.82 3.44 -9.35
N LYS A 89 -27.30 3.45 -10.58
CA LYS A 89 -28.14 3.47 -11.79
C LYS A 89 -29.06 2.24 -11.89
N SER A 90 -28.58 1.08 -11.45
CA SER A 90 -29.35 -0.16 -11.44
C SER A 90 -30.34 -0.27 -10.26
N GLY A 91 -30.38 0.70 -9.35
CA GLY A 91 -31.23 0.67 -8.15
C GLY A 91 -30.75 -0.28 -7.04
N LYS A 92 -29.61 -0.95 -7.21
CA LYS A 92 -29.01 -1.89 -6.25
C LYS A 92 -28.26 -1.19 -5.10
N LEU A 93 -27.84 0.05 -5.32
CA LEU A 93 -27.21 0.90 -4.30
C LEU A 93 -28.02 2.18 -4.10
N SER A 94 -28.73 2.29 -2.98
CA SER A 94 -29.46 3.50 -2.59
C SER A 94 -28.51 4.66 -2.24
N PRO A 95 -28.82 5.92 -2.61
CA PRO A 95 -27.99 7.08 -2.32
C PRO A 95 -28.16 7.57 -0.86
N SER A 96 -27.91 6.69 0.10
CA SER A 96 -27.92 6.99 1.54
C SER A 96 -26.76 7.91 1.96
N THR A 97 -26.82 8.47 3.17
CA THR A 97 -25.74 9.31 3.71
C THR A 97 -24.39 8.58 3.72
N ALA A 98 -24.38 7.29 4.09
CA ALA A 98 -23.16 6.47 4.09
C ALA A 98 -22.60 6.28 2.67
N VAL A 99 -23.47 6.01 1.68
CA VAL A 99 -23.05 5.87 0.28
C VAL A 99 -22.50 7.19 -0.26
N LYS A 100 -23.16 8.32 0.05
CA LYS A 100 -22.66 9.65 -0.35
C LYS A 100 -21.29 9.93 0.25
N GLN A 101 -21.09 9.60 1.52
CA GLN A 101 -19.82 9.82 2.21
C GLN A 101 -18.68 8.98 1.63
N VAL A 102 -18.88 7.67 1.42
CA VAL A 102 -17.83 6.81 0.87
C VAL A 102 -17.49 7.21 -0.57
N VAL A 103 -18.49 7.55 -1.40
CA VAL A 103 -18.25 8.02 -2.79
C VAL A 103 -17.50 9.35 -2.80
N LYS A 104 -17.81 10.26 -1.88
CA LYS A 104 -17.08 11.52 -1.71
C LYS A 104 -15.60 11.24 -1.37
N ASN A 105 -15.34 10.40 -0.37
CA ASN A 105 -13.97 10.06 0.05
C ASN A 105 -13.18 9.38 -1.08
N LEU A 106 -13.79 8.42 -1.80
CA LEU A 106 -13.19 7.77 -2.95
C LEU A 106 -12.79 8.79 -4.04
N ASN A 107 -13.66 9.75 -4.33
CA ASN A 107 -13.40 10.79 -5.34
C ASN A 107 -12.30 11.78 -4.92
N GLU A 108 -12.28 12.17 -3.65
CA GLU A 108 -11.23 13.03 -3.09
C GLU A 108 -9.85 12.35 -3.18
N ARG A 109 -9.76 11.08 -2.76
CA ARG A 109 -8.52 10.30 -2.87
C ARG A 109 -8.13 10.05 -4.32
N TYR A 110 -9.08 9.82 -5.22
CA TYR A 110 -8.80 9.66 -6.65
C TYR A 110 -8.13 10.91 -7.22
N LYS A 111 -8.70 12.10 -6.97
CA LYS A 111 -8.14 13.38 -7.41
C LYS A 111 -6.76 13.64 -6.83
N PHE A 112 -6.55 13.28 -5.56
CA PHE A 112 -5.24 13.35 -4.91
C PHE A 112 -4.22 12.47 -5.64
N CYS A 113 -4.55 11.21 -5.92
CA CYS A 113 -3.67 10.29 -6.64
C CYS A 113 -3.31 10.83 -8.03
N ILE A 114 -4.28 11.33 -8.80
CA ILE A 114 -4.02 11.91 -10.13
C ILE A 114 -3.06 13.10 -10.04
N THR A 115 -3.22 13.96 -9.04
CA THR A 115 -2.32 15.10 -8.81
C THR A 115 -0.90 14.63 -8.50
N MET A 116 -0.76 13.62 -7.64
CA MET A 116 0.54 13.07 -7.26
C MET A 116 1.22 12.33 -8.41
N CYS A 117 0.47 11.56 -9.21
CA CYS A 117 0.98 10.94 -10.43
C CYS A 117 1.60 11.99 -11.37
N LYS A 118 0.87 13.08 -11.66
CA LYS A 118 1.38 14.15 -12.53
C LYS A 118 2.68 14.76 -12.00
N LYS A 119 2.70 15.12 -10.70
CA LYS A 119 3.89 15.69 -10.04
C LYS A 119 5.10 14.74 -10.09
N LEU A 120 4.89 13.44 -9.88
CA LEU A 120 5.94 12.44 -9.90
C LEU A 120 6.44 12.17 -11.33
N THR A 121 5.53 12.05 -12.29
CA THR A 121 5.88 11.92 -13.71
C THR A 121 6.73 13.10 -14.18
N GLU A 122 6.36 14.34 -13.86
CA GLU A 122 7.16 15.53 -14.20
C GLU A 122 8.58 15.46 -13.63
N LYS A 123 8.73 15.10 -12.34
CA LYS A 123 10.04 14.93 -11.69
C LYS A 123 10.86 13.80 -12.29
N LEU A 124 10.21 12.73 -12.75
CA LEU A 124 10.85 11.55 -13.32
C LEU A 124 11.09 11.67 -14.83
N THR A 125 10.68 12.76 -15.50
CA THR A 125 10.82 12.93 -16.95
C THR A 125 12.26 12.69 -17.42
N ARG A 126 13.26 13.28 -16.74
CA ARG A 126 14.68 13.06 -17.08
C ARG A 126 15.12 11.63 -16.80
N PHE A 127 14.67 11.07 -15.68
CA PHE A 127 14.99 9.69 -15.29
C PHE A 127 14.46 8.65 -16.29
N PHE A 128 13.32 8.90 -16.93
CA PHE A 128 12.79 8.04 -17.99
C PHE A 128 13.51 8.24 -19.33
N SER A 129 13.97 9.45 -19.65
CA SER A 129 14.65 9.74 -20.92
C SER A 129 16.02 9.08 -21.06
N ASP A 130 16.71 8.78 -19.96
CA ASP A 130 18.04 8.14 -19.97
C ASP A 130 18.01 6.62 -20.28
N LYS A 131 16.85 6.03 -20.61
CA LYS A 131 16.63 4.58 -20.45
C LYS A 131 16.50 3.77 -21.73
N GLN A 132 17.64 3.25 -22.20
CA GLN A 132 17.73 1.85 -22.63
C GLN A 132 18.17 0.93 -21.47
N ARG A 133 18.82 1.47 -20.42
CA ARG A 133 19.59 0.68 -19.43
C ARG A 133 18.79 0.09 -18.25
N PHE A 134 17.58 0.57 -17.99
CA PHE A 134 16.79 0.19 -16.80
C PHE A 134 15.31 -0.11 -17.12
N ILE A 135 15.01 -0.38 -18.39
CA ILE A 135 13.63 -0.66 -18.83
C ILE A 135 13.12 -1.94 -18.15
N ASP A 136 13.91 -3.01 -18.19
CA ASP A 136 13.52 -4.32 -17.63
C ASP A 136 13.28 -4.25 -16.13
N GLU A 137 14.11 -3.47 -15.42
CA GLU A 137 13.96 -3.28 -13.98
C GLU A 137 12.70 -2.48 -13.64
N ILE A 138 12.41 -1.37 -14.35
CA ILE A 138 11.15 -0.64 -14.17
C ILE A 138 9.95 -1.55 -14.46
N ASN A 139 10.01 -2.33 -15.53
CA ASN A 139 8.92 -3.22 -15.94
C ASN A 139 8.65 -4.33 -14.91
N SER A 140 9.63 -4.65 -14.06
CA SER A 140 9.48 -5.60 -12.97
C SER A 140 8.84 -5.01 -11.69
N VAL A 141 8.73 -3.68 -11.60
CA VAL A 141 8.12 -3.00 -10.45
C VAL A 141 6.60 -2.99 -10.61
N THR A 142 5.92 -3.81 -9.82
CA THR A 142 4.46 -3.84 -9.75
C THR A 142 3.97 -3.36 -8.39
N ALA A 143 2.80 -2.74 -8.38
CA ALA A 143 2.20 -2.27 -7.12
C ALA A 143 1.89 -3.44 -6.19
N GLU A 144 1.47 -4.58 -6.74
CA GLU A 144 1.20 -5.83 -6.04
C GLU A 144 2.43 -6.29 -5.25
N LYS A 145 3.60 -6.34 -5.91
CA LYS A 145 4.85 -6.75 -5.28
C LYS A 145 5.29 -5.76 -4.21
N LEU A 146 5.18 -4.46 -4.46
CA LEU A 146 5.50 -3.42 -3.48
C LEU A 146 4.61 -3.48 -2.23
N ILE A 147 3.31 -3.70 -2.42
CA ILE A 147 2.33 -3.85 -1.33
C ILE A 147 2.64 -5.11 -0.51
N TYR A 148 2.90 -6.24 -1.18
CA TYR A 148 3.26 -7.48 -0.52
C TYR A 148 4.54 -7.35 0.31
N ASN A 149 5.61 -6.83 -0.29
CA ASN A 149 6.89 -6.63 0.39
C ASN A 149 6.73 -5.74 1.63
N CYS A 150 5.98 -4.64 1.51
CA CYS A 150 5.74 -3.76 2.64
C CYS A 150 4.94 -4.43 3.76
N ALA A 151 3.94 -5.25 3.43
CA ALA A 151 3.22 -6.03 4.42
C ALA A 151 4.15 -7.02 5.15
N VAL A 152 5.05 -7.68 4.41
CA VAL A 152 6.06 -8.58 4.99
C VAL A 152 7.03 -7.83 5.91
N GLU A 153 7.60 -6.72 5.46
CA GLU A 153 8.51 -5.86 6.26
C GLU A 153 7.83 -5.35 7.54
N MET A 154 6.55 -4.97 7.45
CA MET A 154 5.75 -4.52 8.58
C MET A 154 5.52 -5.63 9.61
N VAL A 155 5.27 -6.86 9.16
CA VAL A 155 5.12 -8.04 10.04
C VAL A 155 6.46 -8.43 10.67
N GLN A 156 7.54 -8.42 9.88
CA GLN A 156 8.88 -8.76 10.38
C GLN A 156 9.36 -7.77 11.43
N SER A 157 9.21 -6.47 11.18
CA SER A 157 9.56 -5.44 12.17
C SER A 157 8.70 -5.55 13.43
N ALA A 158 7.39 -5.80 13.29
CA ALA A 158 6.51 -6.01 14.45
C ALA A 158 6.91 -7.24 15.28
N ALA A 159 7.29 -8.34 14.61
CA ALA A 159 7.76 -9.55 15.27
C ALA A 159 9.12 -9.35 15.97
N LEU A 160 10.03 -8.57 15.38
CA LEU A 160 11.30 -8.23 16.04
C LEU A 160 11.05 -7.39 17.29
N ASP A 161 10.23 -6.34 17.19
CA ASP A 161 9.91 -5.47 18.33
C ASP A 161 9.22 -6.26 19.45
N GLU A 162 8.38 -7.23 19.09
CA GLU A 162 7.78 -8.19 20.01
C GLU A 162 8.83 -9.04 20.74
N MET A 163 9.83 -9.57 20.01
CA MET A 163 10.95 -10.33 20.59
C MET A 163 11.78 -9.48 21.55
N PHE A 164 11.91 -8.17 21.29
CA PHE A 164 12.61 -7.22 22.14
C PHE A 164 11.72 -6.53 23.18
N GLN A 165 10.47 -6.99 23.37
CA GLN A 165 9.51 -6.44 24.34
C GLN A 165 9.19 -4.95 24.15
N GLN A 166 9.36 -4.43 22.93
CA GLN A 166 8.95 -3.09 22.55
C GLN A 166 7.49 -3.12 22.13
N THR A 167 6.59 -2.58 22.95
CA THR A 167 5.14 -2.79 22.73
C THR A 167 4.48 -1.76 21.82
N GLU A 168 5.20 -0.72 21.39
CA GLU A 168 4.60 0.37 20.60
C GLU A 168 4.20 -0.10 19.20
N ASP A 169 2.93 0.15 18.86
CA ASP A 169 2.35 -0.04 17.53
C ASP A 169 2.45 -1.46 16.91
N ILE A 170 2.83 -2.50 17.68
CA ILE A 170 2.87 -3.89 17.20
C ILE A 170 1.50 -4.30 16.64
N VAL A 171 0.45 -4.12 17.44
CA VAL A 171 -0.92 -4.50 17.06
C VAL A 171 -1.39 -3.71 15.85
N TYR A 172 -1.06 -2.42 15.78
CA TYR A 172 -1.38 -1.58 14.63
C TYR A 172 -0.70 -2.07 13.35
N ARG A 173 0.60 -2.38 13.39
CA ARG A 173 1.36 -2.90 12.24
C ARG A 173 0.83 -4.24 11.75
N TYR A 174 0.52 -5.17 12.65
CA TYR A 174 -0.12 -6.43 12.25
C TYR A 174 -1.50 -6.22 11.60
N HIS A 175 -2.35 -5.34 12.15
CA HIS A 175 -3.65 -5.03 11.53
C HIS A 175 -3.49 -4.38 10.15
N LYS A 176 -2.56 -3.43 10.00
CA LYS A 176 -2.31 -2.75 8.73
C LYS A 176 -1.74 -3.72 7.69
N ALA A 177 -0.83 -4.61 8.06
CA ALA A 177 -0.34 -5.67 7.18
C ALA A 177 -1.47 -6.63 6.74
N ALA A 178 -2.33 -7.07 7.67
CA ALA A 178 -3.46 -7.92 7.35
C ALA A 178 -4.45 -7.24 6.38
N LEU A 179 -4.66 -5.92 6.54
CA LEU A 179 -5.51 -5.12 5.66
C LEU A 179 -4.90 -5.00 4.24
N LEU A 180 -3.59 -4.74 4.15
CA LEU A 180 -2.87 -4.72 2.87
C LEU A 180 -2.98 -6.06 2.15
N LEU A 181 -2.80 -7.19 2.86
CA LEU A 181 -2.92 -8.53 2.27
C LEU A 181 -4.36 -8.84 1.85
N GLU A 182 -5.37 -8.45 2.64
CA GLU A 182 -6.78 -8.61 2.24
C GLU A 182 -7.07 -7.86 0.93
N GLY A 183 -6.63 -6.61 0.83
CA GLY A 183 -6.79 -5.83 -0.40
C GLY A 183 -6.00 -6.41 -1.58
N LEU A 184 -4.81 -6.94 -1.32
CA LEU A 184 -3.99 -7.61 -2.33
C LEU A 184 -4.72 -8.82 -2.94
N THR A 185 -5.43 -9.62 -2.15
CA THR A 185 -6.26 -10.73 -2.68
C THR A 185 -7.36 -10.28 -3.66
N LYS A 186 -7.76 -9.00 -3.64
CA LYS A 186 -8.79 -8.47 -4.55
C LYS A 186 -8.22 -8.00 -5.89
N ILE A 187 -6.90 -7.84 -6.00
CA ILE A 187 -6.23 -7.28 -7.18
C ILE A 187 -5.31 -8.28 -7.88
N LEU A 188 -4.90 -9.35 -7.19
CA LEU A 188 -4.16 -10.46 -7.78
C LEU A 188 -5.04 -11.25 -8.76
N GLN A 189 -4.38 -11.84 -9.76
CA GLN A 189 -5.03 -12.64 -10.80
C GLN A 189 -4.69 -14.13 -10.70
N ASP A 190 -3.48 -14.46 -10.27
CA ASP A 190 -3.04 -15.86 -10.13
C ASP A 190 -3.66 -16.48 -8.85
N PRO A 191 -4.42 -17.57 -8.96
CA PRO A 191 -4.96 -18.29 -7.80
C PRO A 191 -3.90 -18.76 -6.79
N ALA A 192 -2.71 -19.14 -7.24
CA ALA A 192 -1.63 -19.59 -6.35
C ALA A 192 -1.06 -18.43 -5.51
N ASP A 193 -0.94 -17.25 -6.10
CA ASP A 193 -0.56 -16.04 -5.37
C ASP A 193 -1.64 -15.64 -4.36
N ILE A 194 -2.92 -15.70 -4.77
CA ILE A 194 -4.05 -15.43 -3.86
C ILE A 194 -4.04 -16.37 -2.67
N GLU A 195 -3.84 -17.67 -2.90
CA GLU A 195 -3.78 -18.68 -1.83
C GLU A 195 -2.59 -18.42 -0.89
N SER A 196 -1.43 -18.08 -1.44
CA SER A 196 -0.21 -17.77 -0.67
C SER A 196 -0.41 -16.54 0.23
N VAL A 197 -0.94 -15.45 -0.34
CA VAL A 197 -1.28 -14.23 0.41
C VAL A 197 -2.33 -14.52 1.48
N HIS A 198 -3.32 -15.35 1.19
CA HIS A 198 -4.34 -15.73 2.16
C HIS A 198 -3.75 -16.50 3.35
N LYS A 199 -2.89 -17.49 3.11
CA LYS A 199 -2.19 -18.25 4.17
C LYS A 199 -1.36 -17.33 5.07
N TYR A 200 -0.66 -16.37 4.47
CA TYR A 200 0.14 -15.43 5.24
C TYR A 200 -0.73 -14.52 6.10
N LYS A 201 -1.80 -13.97 5.53
CA LYS A 201 -2.80 -13.18 6.27
C LYS A 201 -3.39 -13.96 7.45
N SER A 202 -3.82 -15.21 7.25
CA SER A 202 -4.37 -16.04 8.34
C SER A 202 -3.37 -16.29 9.48
N SER A 203 -2.07 -16.33 9.16
CA SER A 203 -1.03 -16.45 10.18
C SER A 203 -0.91 -15.18 11.03
N ILE A 204 -1.03 -14.00 10.41
CA ILE A 204 -1.07 -12.71 11.12
C ILE A 204 -2.32 -12.60 12.00
N GLU A 205 -3.49 -12.97 11.48
CA GLU A 205 -4.75 -12.97 12.24
C GLU A 205 -4.70 -13.89 13.47
N ARG A 206 -4.02 -15.04 13.35
CA ARG A 206 -3.78 -15.94 14.49
C ARG A 206 -2.86 -15.30 15.53
N ARG A 207 -1.79 -14.62 15.10
CA ARG A 207 -0.90 -13.88 16.02
C ARG A 207 -1.65 -12.75 16.73
N LEU A 208 -2.42 -11.94 15.99
CA LEU A 208 -3.27 -10.88 16.53
C LEU A 208 -4.23 -11.41 17.59
N SER A 209 -4.89 -12.53 17.32
CA SER A 209 -5.78 -13.17 18.29
C SER A 209 -5.04 -13.53 19.57
N ALA A 210 -3.86 -14.13 19.47
CA ALA A 210 -3.03 -14.48 20.63
C ALA A 210 -2.58 -13.25 21.44
N LEU A 211 -2.26 -12.13 20.77
CA LEU A 211 -1.88 -10.87 21.43
C LEU A 211 -3.05 -10.28 22.24
N CYS A 212 -4.27 -10.32 21.70
CA CYS A 212 -5.48 -9.88 22.40
C CYS A 212 -5.77 -10.71 23.66
N TYR A 213 -5.55 -12.03 23.60
CA TYR A 213 -5.70 -12.91 24.77
C TYR A 213 -4.64 -12.65 25.84
N SER A 214 -3.38 -12.41 25.46
CA SER A 214 -2.31 -12.09 26.43
C SER A 214 -2.52 -10.75 27.14
N ALA A 215 -3.11 -9.77 26.45
CA ALA A 215 -3.45 -8.48 27.06
C ALA A 215 -4.63 -8.54 28.04
N SER A 216 -5.50 -9.56 27.91
CA SER A 216 -6.67 -9.74 28.79
C SER A 216 -6.38 -10.61 30.02
N ALA A 217 -5.21 -11.25 30.07
CA ALA A 217 -4.78 -12.14 31.15
C ALA A 217 -3.78 -11.50 32.13
N MET A 218 -3.43 -10.23 31.91
CA MET A 218 -2.72 -9.35 32.86
C MET A 218 -3.70 -8.38 33.52
#